data_AF-A0A7X7WR47-F1
#
_entry.id   AF-A0A7X7WR47-F1
#
_cell.length_a   1.000
_cell.length_b   1.000
_cell.length_c   1.000
_cell.angle_alpha   90.00
_cell.angle_beta   90.00
_cell.angle_gamma   90.00
#
_symmetry.space_group_name_H-M   'P 1'
#
loop_
_entity.id
_entity.type
_entity.pdbx_description
1 polymer ?
#
loop_
_entity_poly.entity_id
_entity_poly.type
_entity_poly.pdbx_seq_one_letter_code
_entity_poly.pdbx_strand_id
1 'polypeptide(L)' 'KVAMVQLKKGDSAKALAALEKVVLTRNAPLQDLALVEMGKILAAQGKAEEAKAKYQEVMTKFPKSPVAEEAKALLGPQK' A
#
# COMPACT_ATOMS: atom_id res chain seq x y z
N LYS A 1 16.52 9.96 16.98
CA LYS A 1 15.85 8.74 16.42
C LYS A 1 14.40 8.74 16.91
N VAL A 2 13.47 8.16 16.14
CA VAL A 2 12.02 8.02 16.40
C VAL A 2 11.14 9.27 16.16
N ALA A 3 10.99 9.68 14.89
CA ALA A 3 10.00 10.70 14.50
C ALA A 3 8.83 10.18 13.63
N MET A 4 8.79 8.92 13.17
CA MET A 4 7.84 8.54 12.10
C MET A 4 7.09 7.22 12.32
N VAL A 5 6.65 6.92 13.54
CA VAL A 5 5.73 5.79 13.78
C VAL A 5 4.59 6.22 14.70
N GLN A 6 3.95 7.34 14.36
CA GLN A 6 2.62 7.68 14.88
C GLN A 6 1.53 7.27 13.88
N LEU A 7 1.71 6.13 13.21
CA LEU A 7 0.58 5.28 12.86
C LEU A 7 0.03 4.72 14.17
N LYS A 8 -0.65 5.58 14.95
CA LYS A 8 -1.49 5.13 16.05
C LYS A 8 -2.38 4.05 15.46
N LYS A 9 -2.34 2.83 16.01
CA LYS A 9 -3.10 1.67 15.50
C LYS A 9 -4.56 2.00 15.12
N GLY A 10 -5.19 2.97 15.80
CA GLY A 10 -6.54 3.45 15.50
C GLY A 10 -6.69 4.24 14.18
N ASP A 11 -5.64 4.93 13.72
CA ASP A 11 -5.65 5.69 12.46
C ASP A 11 -5.31 4.79 11.26
N SER A 12 -4.48 3.76 11.44
CA SER A 12 -4.15 2.79 10.39
C SER A 12 -5.40 2.07 9.85
N ALA A 13 -6.31 1.68 10.74
CA ALA A 13 -7.56 1.01 10.34
C ALA A 13 -8.50 1.95 9.57
N LYS A 14 -8.62 3.21 10.03
CA LYS A 14 -9.39 4.24 9.32
C LYS A 14 -8.79 4.57 7.96
N ALA A 15 -7.45 4.65 7.88
CA ALA A 15 -6.74 4.86 6.64
C ALA A 15 -6.98 3.71 5.66
N LEU A 16 -6.85 2.45 6.10
CA LEU A 16 -7.15 1.30 5.24
C LEU A 16 -8.59 1.33 4.71
N ALA A 17 -9.57 1.64 5.55
CA ALA A 17 -10.97 1.75 5.12
C ALA A 17 -11.20 2.90 4.11
N ALA A 18 -10.52 4.02 4.27
CA ALA A 18 -10.59 5.13 3.32
C ALA A 18 -9.94 4.76 1.97
N LEU A 19 -8.77 4.12 2.01
CA LEU A 19 -8.05 3.66 0.82
C LEU A 19 -8.82 2.56 0.08
N GLU A 20 -9.47 1.65 0.81
CA GLU A 20 -10.32 0.60 0.22
C GLU A 20 -11.46 1.20 -0.60
N LYS A 21 -12.11 2.27 -0.12
CA LYS A 21 -13.13 2.98 -0.90
C LYS A 21 -12.57 3.55 -2.21
N VAL A 22 -11.33 4.05 -2.20
CA VAL A 22 -10.66 4.55 -3.42
C VAL A 22 -10.43 3.40 -4.40
N VAL A 23 -9.93 2.26 -3.93
CA VAL A 23 -9.69 1.07 -4.76
C VAL A 23 -11.00 0.50 -5.34
N LEU A 24 -12.09 0.53 -4.58
CA LEU A 24 -13.42 0.11 -5.03
C LEU A 24 -14.06 1.10 -6.02
N THR A 25 -13.67 2.37 -5.98
CA THR A 25 -14.18 3.40 -6.88
C THR A 25 -13.58 3.23 -8.26
N ARG A 26 -14.35 2.68 -9.20
CA ARG A 26 -13.92 2.41 -10.58
C ARG A 26 -13.29 3.65 -11.24
N ASN A 27 -12.14 3.48 -11.88
CA ASN A 27 -11.37 4.56 -12.54
C ASN A 27 -10.93 5.70 -11.61
N ALA A 28 -10.85 5.49 -10.29
CA ALA A 28 -10.28 6.50 -9.43
C ALA A 28 -8.80 6.75 -9.81
N PRO A 29 -8.39 8.01 -9.99
CA PRO A 29 -7.04 8.35 -10.46
C PRO A 29 -5.92 8.01 -9.46
N LEU A 30 -6.27 7.56 -8.25
CA LEU A 30 -5.35 7.25 -7.16
C LEU A 30 -5.45 5.79 -6.69
N GLN A 31 -6.04 4.90 -7.49
CA GLN A 31 -6.16 3.47 -7.10
C GLN A 31 -4.80 2.80 -6.86
N ASP A 32 -3.82 3.12 -7.70
CA ASP A 32 -2.44 2.67 -7.63
C ASP A 32 -1.75 3.15 -6.35
N LEU A 33 -1.83 4.46 -6.07
CA LEU A 33 -1.30 5.05 -4.85
C LEU A 33 -1.98 4.43 -3.61
N ALA A 34 -3.30 4.24 -3.66
CA ALA A 34 -4.04 3.70 -2.55
C ALA A 34 -3.62 2.28 -2.20
N LEU A 35 -3.42 1.43 -3.20
CA LEU A 35 -2.92 0.06 -2.99
C LEU A 35 -1.50 0.05 -2.39
N VAL A 36 -0.60 0.93 -2.82
CA VAL A 36 0.75 1.04 -2.23
C VAL A 36 0.69 1.51 -0.78
N GLU A 37 -0.09 2.53 -0.48
CA GLU A 37 -0.26 3.02 0.89
C GLU A 37 -0.91 1.96 1.80
N MET A 38 -1.88 1.18 1.29
CA MET A 38 -2.41 0.02 2.02
C MET A 38 -1.29 -0.98 2.31
N GLY A 39 -0.44 -1.29 1.33
CA GLY A 39 0.72 -2.17 1.52
C GLY A 39 1.68 -1.67 2.60
N LYS A 40 2.01 -0.37 2.62
CA LYS A 40 2.89 0.24 3.63
C LYS A 40 2.29 0.13 5.03
N ILE A 41 1.00 0.42 5.15
CA ILE A 41 0.27 0.33 6.42
C ILE A 41 0.21 -1.12 6.93
N LEU A 42 0.00 -2.09 6.04
CA LEU A 42 0.01 -3.52 6.38
C LEU A 42 1.40 -3.99 6.81
N ALA A 43 2.46 -3.57 6.10
CA ALA A 43 3.83 -3.88 6.45
C ALA A 43 4.21 -3.31 7.82
N ALA A 44 3.81 -2.06 8.11
CA ALA A 44 4.02 -1.43 9.42
C ALA A 44 3.26 -2.14 10.57
N GLN A 45 2.20 -2.87 10.24
CA GLN A 45 1.44 -3.70 11.19
C GLN A 45 2.02 -5.12 11.36
N GLY A 46 3.12 -5.45 10.67
CA GLY A 46 3.70 -6.80 10.68
C GLY A 46 3.00 -7.77 9.72
N LYS A 47 2.01 -7.31 8.96
CA LYS A 47 1.25 -8.11 7.97
C LYS A 47 2.00 -8.13 6.64
N ALA A 48 3.20 -8.69 6.65
CA ALA A 48 4.09 -8.68 5.49
C ALA A 48 3.47 -9.37 4.27
N GLU A 49 2.77 -10.49 4.44
CA GLU A 49 2.13 -11.21 3.32
C GLU A 49 1.02 -10.38 2.66
N GLU A 50 0.14 -9.77 3.46
CA GLU A 50 -0.92 -8.89 2.95
C GLU A 50 -0.32 -7.66 2.24
N ALA A 51 0.77 -7.09 2.77
CA ALA A 51 1.48 -5.99 2.13
C ALA A 51 2.03 -6.37 0.75
N LYS A 52 2.68 -7.55 0.65
CA LYS A 52 3.21 -8.08 -0.61
C LYS A 52 2.11 -8.23 -1.65
N ALA A 53 0.97 -8.78 -1.27
CA ALA A 53 -0.17 -8.93 -2.17
C ALA A 53 -0.64 -7.58 -2.73
N LYS A 54 -0.71 -6.54 -1.90
CA LYS A 54 -1.08 -5.18 -2.36
C LYS A 54 -0.07 -4.57 -3.32
N TYR A 55 1.24 -4.74 -3.06
CA TYR A 55 2.27 -4.27 -3.98
C TYR A 55 2.24 -5.01 -5.32
N GLN A 56 2.05 -6.35 -5.31
CA GLN A 56 1.90 -7.13 -6.53
C GLN A 56 0.66 -6.73 -7.32
N GLU A 57 -0.44 -6.40 -6.64
CA GLU A 57 -1.66 -5.89 -7.26
C GLU A 57 -1.41 -4.58 -8.03
N VAL A 58 -0.59 -3.66 -7.47
CA VAL A 58 -0.19 -2.42 -8.15
C VAL A 58 0.62 -2.72 -9.39
N MET A 59 1.63 -3.59 -9.28
CA MET A 59 2.48 -3.95 -10.41
C MET A 59 1.69 -4.65 -11.53
N THR A 60 0.60 -5.36 -11.18
CA THR A 60 -0.23 -6.09 -12.14
C THR A 60 -1.29 -5.20 -12.78
N LYS A 61 -2.01 -4.39 -11.99
CA LYS A 61 -3.10 -3.54 -12.46
C LYS A 61 -2.63 -2.21 -13.02
N PHE A 62 -1.51 -1.69 -12.50
CA PHE A 62 -0.95 -0.39 -12.85
C PHE A 62 0.53 -0.48 -13.24
N PRO A 63 0.92 -1.36 -14.18
CA PRO A 63 2.33 -1.60 -14.52
C PRO A 63 3.04 -0.36 -15.10
N LYS A 64 2.28 0.62 -15.61
CA LYS A 64 2.81 1.88 -16.16
C LYS A 64 2.81 3.03 -15.16
N SER A 65 2.30 2.82 -13.95
CA SER A 65 2.28 3.86 -12.92
C SER A 65 3.68 4.02 -12.33
N PRO A 66 4.14 5.25 -12.05
CA PRO A 66 5.38 5.47 -11.30
C PRO A 66 5.36 4.81 -9.92
N VAL A 67 4.16 4.61 -9.35
CA VAL A 67 3.99 3.97 -8.04
C VAL A 67 4.24 2.45 -8.10
N ALA A 68 4.20 1.83 -9.29
CA ALA A 68 4.52 0.40 -9.44
C ALA A 68 6.01 0.10 -9.22
N GLU A 69 6.91 1.00 -9.63
CA GLU A 69 8.34 0.88 -9.33
C GLU A 69 8.61 1.05 -7.83
N GLU A 70 7.87 1.93 -7.16
CA GLU A 70 7.94 2.05 -5.70
C GLU A 70 7.44 0.78 -5.00
N ALA A 71 6.31 0.22 -5.44
CA ALA A 71 5.77 -1.04 -4.92
C ALA A 71 6.78 -2.20 -5.05
N LYS A 72 7.49 -2.26 -6.18
CA LYS A 72 8.56 -3.22 -6.43
C LYS A 72 9.75 -3.03 -5.50
N ALA A 73 10.16 -1.79 -5.24
CA ALA A 73 11.23 -1.50 -4.28
C ALA A 73 10.82 -1.90 -2.86
N LEU A 74 9.57 -1.67 -2.47
CA LEU A 74 9.01 -2.02 -1.15
C LEU A 74 8.84 -3.53 -0.93
N LEU A 75 8.67 -4.32 -1.99
CA LEU A 75 8.68 -5.78 -1.94
C LEU A 75 10.03 -6.34 -1.47
N GLY A 76 11.11 -5.55 -1.61
CA GLY A 76 12.48 -5.95 -1.31
C GLY A 76 13.00 -7.03 -2.27
N PRO A 77 14.31 -7.33 -2.25
CA PRO A 77 14.84 -8.46 -3.00
C PRO A 77 14.19 -9.73 -2.43
N GLN A 78 13.49 -10.49 -3.30
CA GLN A 78 13.20 -11.89 -3.04
C GLN A 78 14.55 -12.60 -2.91
N LYS A 79 15.04 -12.74 -1.68
CA LYS A 79 16.19 -13.61 -1.38
C LYS A 79 15.73 -15.04 -1.35
#